data_AF-A0A6J8CGC4-F1
#
_entry.id   AF-A0A6J8CGC4-F1
#
_cell.length_a   1.000
_cell.length_b   1.000
_cell.length_c   1.000
_cell.angle_alpha   90.00
_cell.angle_beta   90.00
_cell.angle_gamma   90.00
#
_symmetry.space_group_name_H-M   'P 1'
#
loop_
_entity.id
_entity.type
_entity.pdbx_description
1 polymer ?
#
loop_
_entity_poly.entity_id
_entity_poly.type
_entity_poly.pdbx_seq_one_letter_code
_entity_poly.pdbx_strand_id
1 'polypeptide(L)'
;MVKPSRVLDLSAWTEELVDDFDKEFLLFGIEHGFDIVMNVPIPKNILSKNHPSAKPGSPFYKQAHQQILTEIENGNYIFVNTPPKIISPLGVIPKPDGGVRIIHDCSRPLGSAVNDFAGEFDKQRFQTVDDACKLVSKNFYMAKVDLKAA
;
A
#
# COMPACT_ATOMS: atom_id res chain seq x y z
N MET A 1 19.68 33.27 22.88
CA MET A 1 20.67 33.69 21.88
C MET A 1 20.10 33.33 20.51
N VAL A 2 19.59 34.30 19.76
CA VAL A 2 18.92 34.09 18.46
C VAL A 2 20.01 33.98 17.40
N LYS A 3 20.10 32.85 16.67
CA LYS A 3 21.00 32.77 15.51
C LYS A 3 20.54 33.80 14.47
N PRO A 4 21.42 34.64 13.91
CA PRO A 4 21.05 35.53 12.83
C PRO A 4 20.59 34.66 11.65
N SER A 5 19.35 34.87 11.20
CA SER A 5 18.86 34.34 9.94
C SER A 5 19.68 34.99 8.84
N ARG A 6 20.67 34.29 8.28
CA ARG A 6 21.34 34.72 7.06
C ARG A 6 20.29 34.72 5.96
N VAL A 7 19.98 35.90 5.44
CA VAL A 7 19.15 36.04 4.24
C VAL A 7 19.90 35.34 3.11
N LEU A 8 19.19 34.47 2.40
CA LEU A 8 19.71 33.76 1.23
C LEU A 8 20.02 34.78 0.13
N ASP A 9 21.26 34.81 -0.36
CA ASP A 9 21.65 35.64 -1.50
C ASP A 9 21.59 34.81 -2.79
N LEU A 10 20.46 34.90 -3.50
CA LEU A 10 20.23 34.15 -4.74
C LEU A 10 21.11 34.64 -5.91
N SER A 11 21.62 35.88 -5.83
CA SER A 11 22.42 36.47 -6.91
C SER A 11 23.79 35.81 -7.02
N ALA A 12 24.44 35.55 -5.88
CA ALA A 12 25.71 34.81 -5.82
C ALA A 12 25.59 33.40 -6.42
N TRP A 13 24.47 32.70 -6.16
CA TRP A 13 24.23 31.37 -6.75
C TRP A 13 23.93 31.43 -8.24
N THR A 14 23.30 32.51 -8.72
CA THR A 14 22.99 32.68 -10.14
C THR A 14 24.26 32.89 -10.98
N GLU A 15 25.25 33.57 -10.41
CA GLU A 15 26.58 33.76 -11.01
C GLU A 15 27.40 32.47 -10.99
N GLU A 16 27.43 31.76 -9.86
CA GLU A 16 28.19 30.52 -9.71
C GLU A 16 27.70 29.40 -10.64
N LEU A 17 26.38 29.30 -10.83
CA LEU A 17 25.75 28.24 -11.63
C LEU A 17 25.62 28.61 -13.13
N VAL A 18 26.37 29.59 -13.63
CA VAL A 18 26.19 30.12 -15.00
C VAL A 18 26.34 29.06 -16.09
N ASP A 19 27.25 28.10 -15.91
CA ASP A 19 27.58 27.04 -16.86
C ASP A 19 27.09 25.64 -16.41
N ASP A 20 26.25 25.57 -15.38
CA ASP A 20 25.74 24.31 -14.85
C ASP A 20 24.53 23.81 -15.65
N PHE A 21 24.53 22.54 -16.02
CA PHE A 21 23.45 21.91 -16.77
C PHE A 21 22.13 21.88 -15.98
N ASP A 22 22.20 21.77 -14.65
CA ASP A 22 21.06 21.69 -13.74
C ASP A 22 20.75 23.04 -13.07
N LYS A 23 21.29 24.15 -13.59
CA LYS A 23 21.15 25.51 -13.05
C LYS A 23 19.73 25.84 -12.58
N GLU A 24 18.74 25.61 -13.44
CA GLU A 24 17.33 25.95 -13.14
C GLU A 24 16.78 25.13 -11.95
N PHE A 25 17.10 23.83 -11.90
CA PHE A 25 16.71 22.96 -10.79
C PHE A 25 17.38 23.37 -9.48
N LEU A 26 18.68 23.65 -9.53
CA LEU A 26 19.46 24.06 -8.36
C LEU A 26 19.02 25.41 -7.81
N LEU A 27 18.83 26.42 -8.66
CA LEU A 27 18.33 27.73 -8.23
C LEU A 27 16.91 27.63 -7.64
N PHE A 28 16.03 26.85 -8.26
CA PHE A 28 14.69 26.62 -7.75
C PHE A 28 14.73 25.97 -6.36
N GLY A 29 15.57 24.95 -6.17
CA GLY A 29 15.71 24.27 -4.88
C GLY A 29 16.45 25.08 -3.82
N ILE A 30 17.38 25.97 -4.21
CA ILE A 30 18.03 26.91 -3.29
C ILE A 30 17.02 27.94 -2.77
N GLU A 31 16.17 28.48 -3.66
CA GLU A 31 15.16 29.49 -3.31
C GLU A 31 13.97 28.89 -2.54
N HIS A 32 13.48 27.71 -2.94
CA HIS A 32 12.24 27.13 -2.43
C HIS A 32 12.45 25.91 -1.52
N GLY A 33 13.69 25.44 -1.38
CA GLY A 33 14.04 24.20 -0.70
C GLY A 33 14.09 22.99 -1.65
N PHE A 34 14.90 21.99 -1.31
CA PHE A 34 14.94 20.71 -2.01
C PHE A 34 14.08 19.67 -1.28
N ASP A 35 13.24 18.95 -2.03
CA ASP A 35 12.60 17.71 -1.56
C ASP A 35 13.63 16.56 -1.59
N ILE A 36 14.56 16.57 -0.62
CA ILE A 36 15.64 15.58 -0.49
C ILE A 36 15.08 14.21 -0.08
N VAL A 37 13.92 14.20 0.58
CA VAL A 37 13.16 12.99 0.92
C VAL A 37 11.98 12.90 -0.01
N MET A 38 11.77 11.73 -0.59
CA MET A 38 10.52 11.42 -1.30
C MET A 38 9.36 11.83 -0.40
N ASN A 39 8.49 12.71 -0.90
CA ASN A 39 7.25 13.11 -0.25
C ASN A 39 6.32 11.88 -0.22
N VAL A 40 6.61 10.94 0.68
CA VAL A 40 5.75 9.78 0.91
C VAL A 40 4.48 10.33 1.55
N PRO A 41 3.31 10.16 0.92
CA PRO A 41 2.07 10.64 1.48
C PRO A 41 1.91 10.08 2.90
N ILE A 42 1.73 10.93 3.90
CA ILE A 42 1.51 10.45 5.26
C ILE A 42 0.05 10.01 5.37
N PRO A 43 -0.23 8.75 5.76
CA PRO A 43 -1.60 8.30 5.95
C PRO A 43 -2.33 9.20 6.94
N LYS A 44 -3.48 9.72 6.53
CA LYS A 44 -4.41 10.42 7.43
C LYS A 44 -5.31 9.40 8.11
N ASN A 45 -5.85 9.78 9.27
CA ASN A 45 -6.87 8.97 9.94
C ASN A 45 -8.12 8.91 9.07
N ILE A 46 -8.47 7.72 8.60
CA ILE A 46 -9.63 7.49 7.75
C ILE A 46 -10.36 6.21 8.14
N LEU A 47 -11.70 6.32 8.17
CA LEU A 47 -12.61 5.24 8.47
C LEU A 47 -13.62 5.10 7.34
N SER A 48 -13.56 3.99 6.63
CA SER A 48 -14.55 3.66 5.60
C SER A 48 -15.63 2.75 6.16
N LYS A 49 -16.89 2.99 5.77
CA LYS A 49 -17.99 2.10 6.12
C LYS A 49 -17.92 0.83 5.29
N ASN A 50 -18.15 -0.31 5.93
CA ASN A 50 -18.27 -1.61 5.28
C ASN A 50 -19.21 -1.58 4.05
N HIS A 51 -18.90 -2.42 3.07
CA HIS A 51 -19.78 -2.67 1.93
C HIS A 51 -21.10 -3.29 2.38
N PRO A 52 -22.20 -3.17 1.60
CA PRO A 52 -23.50 -3.75 1.95
C PRO A 52 -23.44 -5.23 2.32
N SER A 53 -22.57 -6.01 1.66
CA SER A 53 -22.41 -7.45 1.91
C SER A 53 -21.82 -7.79 3.28
N ALA A 54 -21.19 -6.83 3.97
CA ALA A 54 -20.59 -7.01 5.30
C ALA A 54 -21.37 -6.28 6.42
N LYS A 55 -22.62 -5.85 6.15
CA LYS A 55 -23.51 -5.22 7.14
C LYS A 55 -24.50 -6.23 7.74
N PRO A 56 -25.09 -5.96 8.93
CA PRO A 56 -26.03 -6.87 9.60
C PRO A 56 -27.23 -7.36 8.77
N GLY A 57 -27.66 -6.60 7.75
CA GLY A 57 -28.74 -7.00 6.84
C GLY A 57 -28.32 -7.95 5.71
N SER A 58 -27.04 -8.26 5.59
CA SER A 58 -26.54 -9.20 4.57
C SER A 58 -26.83 -10.65 4.99
N PRO A 59 -27.22 -11.53 4.05
CA PRO A 59 -27.37 -12.97 4.33
C PRO A 59 -26.07 -13.62 4.82
N PHE A 60 -24.91 -13.02 4.51
CA PHE A 60 -23.60 -13.55 4.86
C PHE A 60 -23.03 -13.01 6.18
N TYR A 61 -23.73 -12.09 6.86
CA TYR A 61 -23.20 -11.38 8.02
C TYR A 61 -22.78 -12.33 9.16
N LYS A 62 -23.63 -13.31 9.49
CA LYS A 62 -23.34 -14.28 10.57
C LYS A 62 -22.12 -15.14 10.25
N GLN A 63 -22.01 -15.60 9.01
CA GLN A 63 -20.87 -16.41 8.56
C GLN A 63 -19.58 -15.59 8.58
N ALA A 64 -19.62 -14.34 8.12
CA ALA A 64 -18.48 -13.44 8.17
C ALA A 64 -18.05 -13.14 9.62
N HIS A 65 -19.01 -12.89 10.51
CA HIS A 65 -18.73 -12.68 11.92
C HIS A 65 -18.02 -13.90 12.54
N GLN A 66 -18.53 -15.10 12.28
CA GLN A 66 -17.91 -16.33 12.78
C GLN A 66 -16.49 -16.53 12.23
N GLN A 67 -16.28 -16.26 10.94
CA GLN A 67 -14.95 -16.34 10.33
C GLN A 67 -13.97 -15.37 11.02
N ILE A 68 -14.37 -14.13 11.31
CA ILE A 68 -13.51 -13.17 12.02
C ILE A 68 -13.12 -13.70 13.40
N LEU A 69 -14.07 -14.27 14.15
CA LEU A 69 -13.77 -14.86 15.46
C LEU A 69 -12.75 -15.99 15.34
N THR A 70 -12.91 -16.87 14.36
CA THR A 70 -11.95 -17.95 14.08
C THR A 70 -10.57 -17.42 13.69
N GLU A 71 -10.47 -16.33 12.91
CA GLU A 71 -9.17 -15.70 12.60
C GLU A 71 -8.51 -15.11 13.85
N ILE A 72 -9.28 -14.57 14.80
CA ILE A 72 -8.77 -14.10 16.09
C ILE A 72 -8.26 -15.27 16.93
N GLU A 73 -9.04 -16.35 17.03
CA GLU A 73 -8.65 -17.58 17.75
C GLU A 73 -7.39 -18.22 17.18
N ASN A 74 -7.23 -18.20 15.86
CA ASN A 74 -6.04 -18.69 15.17
C ASN A 74 -4.82 -17.76 15.30
N GLY A 75 -5.00 -16.56 15.88
CA GLY A 75 -3.94 -15.56 16.02
C GLY A 75 -3.61 -14.78 14.74
N ASN A 76 -4.43 -14.90 13.69
CA ASN A 76 -4.25 -14.16 12.44
C ASN A 76 -4.69 -12.70 12.57
N TYR A 77 -5.66 -12.43 13.45
CA TYR A 77 -6.07 -11.08 13.84
C TYR A 77 -5.81 -10.82 15.32
N ILE A 78 -5.42 -9.58 15.62
CA ILE A 78 -5.15 -9.13 16.98
C ILE A 78 -5.98 -7.90 17.32
N PHE A 79 -6.30 -7.75 18.60
CA PHE A 79 -6.83 -6.50 19.12
C PHE A 79 -5.72 -5.46 19.21
N VAL A 80 -5.99 -4.25 18.73
CA VAL A 80 -5.08 -3.12 18.84
C VAL A 80 -5.61 -2.12 19.86
N ASN A 81 -4.72 -1.58 20.69
CA ASN A 81 -5.08 -0.61 21.74
C ASN A 81 -5.29 0.81 21.19
N THR A 82 -4.78 1.07 19.99
CA THR A 82 -4.92 2.35 19.29
C THR A 82 -5.52 2.12 17.91
N PRO A 83 -6.51 2.92 17.48
CA PRO A 83 -7.08 2.79 16.15
C PRO A 83 -6.01 2.91 15.05
N PRO A 84 -6.01 2.02 14.04
CA PRO A 84 -5.16 2.18 12.86
C PRO A 84 -5.46 3.49 12.12
N LYS A 85 -4.46 4.03 11.41
CA LYS A 85 -4.65 5.23 10.59
C LYS A 85 -5.64 5.00 9.46
N ILE A 86 -5.62 3.84 8.82
CA ILE A 86 -6.54 3.49 7.75
C ILE A 86 -7.37 2.29 8.21
N ILE A 87 -8.70 2.47 8.25
CA ILE A 87 -9.65 1.39 8.49
C ILE A 87 -10.41 1.16 7.18
N SER A 88 -9.94 0.15 6.43
CA SER A 88 -10.52 -0.28 5.15
C SER A 88 -11.90 -0.92 5.36
N PRO A 89 -12.84 -0.73 4.42
CA PRO A 89 -14.14 -1.36 4.52
C PRO A 89 -14.04 -2.85 4.23
N LEU A 90 -14.85 -3.65 4.93
CA LEU A 90 -14.99 -5.07 4.65
C LEU A 90 -16.04 -5.31 3.56
N GLY A 91 -15.77 -6.29 2.70
CA GLY A 91 -16.73 -6.94 1.82
C GLY A 91 -16.79 -8.44 2.11
N VAL A 92 -17.94 -9.05 1.80
CA VAL A 92 -18.13 -10.51 1.93
C VAL A 92 -18.58 -11.09 0.60
N ILE A 93 -17.95 -12.20 0.19
CA ILE A 93 -18.26 -12.93 -1.05
C ILE A 93 -18.51 -14.40 -0.71
N PRO A 94 -19.60 -15.03 -1.19
CA PRO A 94 -19.83 -16.46 -0.99
C PRO A 94 -18.83 -17.32 -1.77
N LYS A 95 -18.47 -18.47 -1.20
CA LYS A 95 -17.72 -19.53 -1.88
C LYS A 95 -18.69 -20.59 -2.43
N PRO A 96 -18.30 -21.34 -3.48
CA PRO A 96 -19.09 -22.47 -3.97
C PRO A 96 -19.33 -23.56 -2.92
N ASP A 97 -18.45 -23.69 -1.93
CA ASP A 97 -18.53 -24.66 -0.84
C ASP A 97 -19.49 -24.26 0.29
N GLY A 98 -20.20 -23.12 0.15
CA GLY A 98 -21.14 -22.60 1.15
C GLY A 98 -20.51 -21.74 2.24
N GLY A 99 -19.17 -21.60 2.27
CA GLY A 99 -18.48 -20.64 3.14
C GLY A 99 -18.43 -19.22 2.56
N VAL A 100 -17.68 -18.33 3.22
CA VAL A 100 -17.51 -16.94 2.78
C VAL A 100 -16.03 -16.56 2.69
N ARG A 101 -15.72 -15.58 1.83
CA ARG A 101 -14.46 -14.85 1.80
C ARG A 101 -14.70 -13.45 2.35
N ILE A 102 -13.90 -13.05 3.33
CA ILE A 102 -13.85 -11.68 3.81
C ILE A 102 -12.76 -10.96 3.02
N ILE A 103 -13.12 -9.82 2.44
CA ILE A 103 -12.21 -8.99 1.65
C ILE A 103 -12.02 -7.68 2.38
N HIS A 104 -10.77 -7.35 2.70
CA HIS A 104 -10.38 -6.00 3.08
C HIS A 104 -10.21 -5.19 1.80
N ASP A 105 -11.10 -4.23 1.59
CA ASP A 105 -11.00 -3.36 0.42
C ASP A 105 -9.94 -2.27 0.64
N CYS A 106 -8.69 -2.66 0.42
CA CYS A 106 -7.52 -1.80 0.51
C CYS A 106 -7.44 -0.75 -0.62
N SER A 107 -8.44 -0.69 -1.51
CA SER A 107 -8.54 0.30 -2.58
C SER A 107 -9.48 1.47 -2.26
N ARG A 108 -10.15 1.43 -1.10
CA ARG A 108 -11.09 2.47 -0.65
C ARG A 108 -10.67 3.12 0.67
N PRO A 109 -10.90 4.45 0.81
CA PRO A 109 -11.42 5.37 -0.20
C PRO A 109 -10.31 5.82 -1.16
N LEU A 110 -10.67 6.10 -2.41
CA LEU A 110 -9.70 6.45 -3.47
C LEU A 110 -8.84 7.66 -3.07
N GLY A 111 -7.52 7.56 -3.25
CA GLY A 111 -6.54 8.60 -2.91
C GLY A 111 -6.19 8.68 -1.42
N SER A 112 -6.70 7.76 -0.60
CA SER A 112 -6.40 7.66 0.84
C SER A 112 -6.54 6.22 1.37
N ALA A 113 -6.58 5.23 0.48
CA ALA A 113 -6.65 3.82 0.81
C ALA A 113 -5.25 3.25 1.07
N VAL A 114 -5.16 2.08 1.70
CA VAL A 114 -3.88 1.40 1.98
C VAL A 114 -3.02 1.29 0.72
N ASN A 115 -3.63 0.93 -0.42
CA ASN A 115 -2.91 0.76 -1.68
C ASN A 115 -2.34 2.05 -2.25
N ASP A 116 -2.90 3.22 -1.92
CA ASP A 116 -2.38 4.52 -2.39
C ASP A 116 -1.02 4.87 -1.73
N PHE A 117 -0.67 4.17 -0.64
CA PHE A 117 0.59 4.33 0.08
C PHE A 117 1.58 3.18 -0.18
N ALA A 118 1.22 2.18 -1.00
CA ALA A 118 2.14 1.13 -1.41
C ALA A 118 3.15 1.72 -2.42
N GLY A 119 4.39 1.90 -1.99
CA GLY A 119 5.42 2.59 -2.77
C GLY A 119 5.98 1.77 -3.93
N GLU A 120 6.67 2.45 -4.85
CA GLU A 120 7.43 1.85 -5.96
C GLU A 120 8.53 0.87 -5.49
N PHE A 121 8.98 0.98 -4.25
CA PHE A 121 10.03 0.14 -3.67
C PHE A 121 9.59 -1.30 -3.36
N ASP A 122 8.28 -1.55 -3.28
CA ASP A 122 7.72 -2.88 -2.99
C ASP A 122 7.36 -3.67 -4.27
N LYS A 123 7.84 -3.23 -5.43
CA LYS A 123 7.61 -3.91 -6.70
C LYS A 123 8.34 -5.24 -6.75
N GLN A 124 7.63 -6.30 -6.36
CA GLN A 124 8.04 -7.68 -6.62
C GLN A 124 8.08 -7.91 -8.13
N ARG A 125 9.22 -8.37 -8.63
CA ARG A 125 9.37 -8.78 -10.03
C ARG A 125 9.13 -10.28 -10.11
N PHE A 126 8.00 -10.65 -10.71
CA PHE A 126 7.71 -12.04 -11.03
C PHE A 126 8.35 -12.41 -12.37
N GLN A 127 8.79 -13.66 -12.48
CA GLN A 127 9.18 -14.22 -13.77
C GLN A 127 7.94 -14.42 -14.64
N THR A 128 8.15 -14.41 -15.96
CA THR A 128 7.05 -14.62 -16.91
C THR A 128 6.67 -16.09 -16.98
N VAL A 129 5.49 -16.37 -17.55
CA VAL A 129 5.10 -17.76 -17.86
C VAL A 129 6.08 -18.40 -18.85
N ASP A 130 6.65 -17.63 -19.77
CA ASP A 130 7.67 -18.13 -20.71
C ASP A 130 8.93 -18.59 -19.99
N ASP A 131 9.33 -17.88 -18.93
CA ASP A 131 10.46 -18.29 -18.10
C ASP A 131 10.17 -19.61 -17.38
N ALA A 132 8.94 -19.80 -16.89
CA ALA A 132 8.52 -21.08 -16.33
C ALA A 132 8.51 -22.20 -17.38
N CYS A 133 8.05 -21.93 -18.60
CA CYS A 133 8.04 -22.91 -19.70
C CYS A 133 9.45 -23.40 -20.08
N LYS A 134 10.48 -22.55 -19.98
CA LYS A 134 11.88 -22.94 -20.22
C LYS A 134 12.39 -23.97 -19.21
N LEU A 135 11.80 -24.05 -18.02
CA LEU A 135 12.19 -24.98 -16.96
C LEU A 135 11.56 -26.37 -17.14
N VAL A 136 10.59 -26.52 -18.05
CA VAL A 136 9.82 -27.76 -18.23
C VAL A 136 10.26 -28.48 -19.51
N SER A 137 10.49 -29.79 -19.42
CA SER A 137 10.82 -30.63 -20.57
C SER A 137 9.61 -31.40 -21.09
N LYS A 138 9.50 -31.52 -22.41
CA LYS A 138 8.44 -32.33 -23.06
C LYS A 138 8.59 -33.80 -22.69
N ASN A 139 7.46 -34.48 -22.47
CA ASN A 139 7.37 -35.91 -22.10
C ASN A 139 7.91 -36.26 -20.71
N PHE A 140 7.93 -35.30 -19.78
CA PHE A 140 8.26 -35.55 -18.36
C PHE A 140 7.00 -35.42 -17.49
N TYR A 141 7.01 -36.09 -16.34
CA TYR A 141 6.00 -35.94 -15.30
C TYR A 141 6.27 -34.68 -14.46
N MET A 142 5.21 -33.99 -14.04
CA MET A 142 5.29 -32.85 -13.14
C MET A 142 4.45 -33.08 -11.89
N ALA A 143 4.91 -32.55 -10.76
CA ALA A 143 4.15 -32.43 -9.53
C ALA A 143 4.00 -30.95 -9.17
N LYS A 144 2.84 -30.58 -8.62
CA LYS A 144 2.59 -29.25 -8.06
C LYS A 144 2.16 -29.38 -6.60
N VAL A 145 2.59 -28.44 -5.79
CA VAL A 145 2.15 -28.29 -4.40
C VAL A 145 1.41 -26.97 -4.31
N ASP A 146 0.17 -27.03 -3.81
CA ASP A 146 -0.61 -25.83 -3.51
C ASP A 146 -0.43 -25.50 -2.02
N LEU A 147 0.09 -24.31 -1.74
CA LEU A 147 0.30 -23.83 -0.39
C LEU A 147 -0.96 -23.09 0.07
N LYS A 148 -1.69 -23.70 1.01
CA LYS A 148 -3.01 -23.24 1.46
C LYS A 148 -3.01 -21.84 2.11
N ALA A 149 -1.85 -21.36 2.57
CA ALA A 149 -1.66 -20.06 3.21
C ALA A 149 -0.33 -19.44 2.75
N ALA A 150 -0.25 -19.07 1.47
CA ALA A 150 0.88 -18.36 0.86
C ALA A 150 0.62 -16.86 0.81
#